data_AF-A0A6C0LKF0-F1
#
_entry.id   AF-A0A6C0LKF0-F1
#
_cell.length_a   1.000
_cell.length_b   1.000
_cell.length_c   1.000
_cell.angle_alpha   90.00
_cell.angle_beta   90.00
_cell.angle_gamma   90.00
#
_symmetry.space_group_name_H-M   'P 1'
#
loop_
_entity.id
_entity.type
_entity.pdbx_description
1 polymer ?
#
loop_
_entity_poly.entity_id
_entity_poly.type
_entity_poly.pdbx_seq_one_letter_code
_entity_poly.pdbx_strand_id
1 'polypeptide(L)'
;MDIMIKYIIYYYMYNSQYVCFYNDDNKMFPPNHTLSPEDEGEIKDIIYKEDLLNVFGLQEFDECHINDEIFKLYAEVSGWEELHPILDKLASKLMSTDREIGFLILFSYDYFFITHQILSEYFNNDYNIDKDKIKQLFIMVNN
;
A
#
# COMPACT_ATOMS: atom_id res chain seq x y z
N MET A 1 23.52 -31.60 -20.40
CA MET A 1 22.68 -31.84 -19.22
C MET A 1 23.12 -30.81 -18.21
N ASP A 2 22.48 -29.64 -18.21
CA ASP A 2 22.49 -28.71 -17.09
C ASP A 2 21.27 -27.82 -17.26
N ILE A 3 20.17 -28.34 -16.72
CA ILE A 3 18.94 -27.60 -16.50
C ILE A 3 19.26 -26.67 -15.33
N MET A 4 19.96 -25.57 -15.60
CA MET A 4 20.05 -24.42 -14.70
C MET A 4 18.69 -23.75 -14.69
N ILE A 5 17.77 -24.37 -13.94
CA ILE A 5 16.75 -23.76 -13.09
C ILE A 5 16.59 -22.27 -13.42
N LYS A 6 15.73 -21.98 -14.40
CA LYS A 6 15.14 -20.65 -14.66
C LYS A 6 14.17 -20.29 -13.52
N TYR A 7 14.63 -20.35 -12.28
CA TYR A 7 13.97 -19.65 -11.20
C TYR A 7 14.72 -18.33 -11.07
N ILE A 8 14.29 -17.38 -11.91
CA ILE A 8 14.45 -15.97 -11.56
C ILE A 8 13.69 -15.85 -10.24
N ILE A 9 14.43 -15.90 -9.13
CA ILE A 9 13.94 -15.46 -7.84
C ILE A 9 13.61 -13.99 -8.08
N TYR A 10 12.32 -13.68 -8.22
CA TYR A 10 11.84 -12.32 -8.15
C TYR A 10 12.25 -11.85 -6.76
N TYR A 11 13.32 -11.05 -6.69
CA TYR A 11 13.67 -10.36 -5.47
C TYR A 11 12.53 -9.38 -5.22
N TYR A 12 11.60 -9.76 -4.34
CA TYR A 12 10.53 -8.91 -3.86
C TYR A 12 11.17 -7.69 -3.19
N MET A 13 11.03 -6.51 -3.82
CA MET A 13 11.51 -5.24 -3.27
C MET A 13 10.46 -4.57 -2.38
N TYR A 14 9.20 -5.03 -2.43
CA TYR A 14 8.15 -4.67 -1.48
C TYR A 14 8.35 -5.36 -0.12
N ASN A 15 8.52 -4.56 0.93
CA ASN A 15 8.70 -5.00 2.30
C ASN A 15 7.34 -5.16 3.01
N SER A 16 6.69 -6.30 2.84
CA SER A 16 5.45 -6.67 3.53
C SER A 16 5.61 -6.81 5.05
N GLN A 17 6.84 -6.81 5.58
CA GLN A 17 7.12 -6.95 7.01
C GLN A 17 7.28 -5.59 7.70
N TYR A 18 7.37 -4.50 6.93
CA TYR A 18 7.36 -3.15 7.48
C TYR A 18 6.01 -2.86 8.14
N VAL A 19 6.00 -1.96 9.12
CA VAL A 19 4.78 -1.55 9.81
C VAL A 19 4.66 -0.05 9.64
N CYS A 20 3.79 0.37 8.72
CA CYS A 20 3.44 1.79 8.59
C CYS A 20 2.75 2.29 9.86
N PHE A 21 2.96 3.56 10.18
CA PHE A 21 2.38 4.19 11.36
C PHE A 21 2.00 5.67 11.15
N TYR A 22 2.17 6.24 9.95
CA TYR A 22 1.80 7.64 9.65
C TYR A 22 0.30 7.97 9.88
N ASN A 23 -0.56 6.95 9.98
CA ASN A 23 -1.99 7.11 10.27
C ASN A 23 -2.42 6.39 11.56
N ASP A 24 -1.47 6.17 12.47
CA ASP A 24 -1.68 5.60 13.81
C ASP A 24 -1.37 6.66 14.87
N ASP A 25 -2.36 7.49 15.20
CA ASP A 25 -2.22 8.62 16.12
C ASP A 25 -1.67 8.19 17.49
N ASN A 26 -2.03 7.00 17.97
CA ASN A 26 -1.58 6.48 19.25
C ASN A 26 -0.07 6.17 19.27
N LYS A 27 0.52 5.85 18.11
CA LYS A 27 1.96 5.62 17.96
C LYS A 27 2.72 6.90 17.66
N MET A 28 2.12 7.80 16.89
CA MET A 28 2.76 9.03 16.47
C MET A 28 2.81 10.08 17.57
N PHE A 29 1.72 10.22 18.32
CA PHE A 29 1.54 11.31 19.25
C PHE A 29 1.25 10.80 20.66
N PRO A 30 2.03 11.22 21.67
CA PRO A 30 1.71 10.89 23.05
C PRO A 30 0.38 11.57 23.43
N PRO A 31 -0.49 10.96 24.25
CA PRO A 31 -1.85 11.46 24.52
C PRO A 31 -1.97 12.91 25.03
N ASN A 32 -0.89 13.49 25.52
CA ASN A 32 -0.84 14.85 26.09
C ASN A 32 0.07 15.79 25.29
N HIS A 33 0.37 15.49 24.03
CA HIS A 33 1.08 16.43 23.16
C HIS A 33 0.26 17.71 22.95
N THR A 34 0.95 18.81 22.66
CA THR A 34 0.35 20.15 22.48
C THR A 34 0.50 20.65 21.04
N LEU A 35 0.66 19.73 20.09
CA LEU A 35 0.79 20.10 18.68
C LEU A 35 -0.54 20.63 18.17
N SER A 36 -0.50 21.55 17.22
CA SER A 36 -1.70 21.93 16.51
C SER A 36 -2.07 20.85 15.47
N PRO A 37 -3.34 20.81 15.00
CA PRO A 37 -3.73 19.91 13.91
C PRO A 37 -2.93 20.12 12.61
N GLU A 38 -2.42 21.33 12.40
CA GLU A 38 -1.54 21.66 11.26
C GLU A 38 -0.17 20.99 11.42
N ASP A 39 0.45 21.14 12.60
CA ASP A 39 1.74 20.49 12.91
C ASP A 39 1.62 18.95 12.86
N GLU A 40 0.50 18.40 13.34
CA GLU A 40 0.23 16.96 13.22
C GLU A 40 0.17 16.52 11.76
N GLY A 41 -0.51 17.28 10.90
CA GLY A 41 -0.59 17.02 9.47
C GLY A 41 0.78 17.00 8.81
N GLU A 42 1.62 18.00 9.09
CA GLU A 42 2.99 18.06 8.55
C GLU A 42 3.83 16.86 8.98
N ILE A 43 3.71 16.43 10.24
CA ILE A 43 4.42 15.26 10.77
C ILE A 43 3.93 13.98 10.08
N LYS A 44 2.62 13.83 9.90
CA LYS A 44 2.04 12.69 9.18
C LYS A 44 2.51 12.63 7.73
N ASP A 45 2.60 13.76 7.04
CA ASP A 45 3.09 13.82 5.66
C ASP A 45 4.56 13.40 5.55
N ILE A 46 5.39 13.78 6.52
CA ILE A 46 6.79 13.36 6.59
C ILE A 46 6.87 11.85 6.81
N ILE A 47 6.12 11.32 7.78
CA ILE A 47 6.14 9.89 8.10
C ILE A 47 5.53 9.06 6.98
N TYR A 48 4.50 9.56 6.27
CA TYR A 48 3.95 8.89 5.09
C TYR A 48 5.02 8.65 4.03
N LYS A 49 5.83 9.68 3.72
CA LYS A 49 6.92 9.55 2.74
C LYS A 49 7.96 8.55 3.21
N GLU A 50 8.33 8.61 4.49
CA GLU A 50 9.28 7.66 5.08
C GLU A 50 8.74 6.22 5.06
N ASP A 51 7.48 6.02 5.43
CA ASP A 51 6.79 4.73 5.39
C ASP A 51 6.76 4.19 3.95
N LEU A 52 6.43 5.04 2.96
CA LEU A 52 6.42 4.65 1.55
C LEU A 52 7.82 4.18 1.10
N LEU A 53 8.87 4.94 1.42
CA LEU A 53 10.24 4.58 1.07
C LEU A 53 10.67 3.26 1.73
N ASN A 54 10.37 3.08 3.01
CA ASN A 54 10.70 1.84 3.73
C ASN A 54 9.95 0.62 3.19
N VAL A 55 8.70 0.79 2.76
CA VAL A 55 7.92 -0.27 2.12
C VAL A 55 8.50 -0.65 0.76
N PHE A 56 9.04 0.28 0.00
CA PHE A 56 9.69 -0.01 -1.29
C PHE A 56 11.21 -0.24 -1.19
N GLY A 57 11.78 -0.23 0.02
CA GLY A 57 13.21 -0.45 0.24
C GLY A 57 14.12 0.65 -0.34
N LEU A 58 13.61 1.88 -0.42
CA LEU A 58 14.27 3.04 -1.01
C LEU A 58 14.84 3.98 0.06
N GLN A 59 15.90 4.70 -0.29
CA GLN A 59 16.43 5.81 0.52
C GLN A 59 15.94 7.17 0.04
N GLU A 60 15.59 7.28 -1.24
CA GLU A 60 15.11 8.50 -1.89
C GLU A 60 13.93 8.16 -2.80
N PHE A 61 13.06 9.13 -3.04
CA PHE A 61 11.88 8.92 -3.86
C PHE A 61 12.25 8.68 -5.32
N ASP A 62 11.91 7.49 -5.83
CA ASP A 62 12.06 7.10 -7.22
C ASP A 62 10.69 6.64 -7.75
N GLU A 63 10.01 7.54 -8.46
CA GLU A 63 8.68 7.30 -9.02
C GLU A 63 8.67 6.11 -9.98
N CYS A 64 9.70 5.98 -10.83
CA CYS A 64 9.76 4.89 -11.80
C CYS A 64 9.90 3.55 -11.07
N HIS A 65 10.76 3.48 -10.05
CA HIS A 65 10.94 2.29 -9.25
C HIS A 65 9.67 1.90 -8.49
N ILE A 66 9.03 2.87 -7.84
CA ILE A 66 7.80 2.64 -7.07
C ILE A 66 6.69 2.14 -8.00
N ASN A 67 6.48 2.79 -9.15
CA ASN A 67 5.44 2.39 -10.09
C ASN A 67 5.70 0.97 -10.64
N ASP A 68 6.96 0.65 -11.01
CA ASP A 68 7.33 -0.68 -11.48
C ASP A 68 7.06 -1.77 -10.42
N GLU A 69 7.35 -1.49 -9.14
CA GLU A 69 7.03 -2.41 -8.04
C GLU A 69 5.53 -2.54 -7.81
N ILE A 70 4.77 -1.44 -7.89
CA ILE A 70 3.31 -1.47 -7.79
C ILE A 70 2.70 -2.32 -8.90
N PHE A 71 3.22 -2.24 -10.13
CA PHE A 71 2.73 -3.07 -11.24
C PHE A 71 3.04 -4.56 -11.04
N LYS A 72 4.21 -4.89 -10.47
CA LYS A 72 4.52 -6.27 -10.08
C LYS A 72 3.58 -6.75 -8.99
N LEU A 73 3.31 -5.94 -7.96
CA LEU A 73 2.36 -6.27 -6.90
C LEU A 73 0.96 -6.48 -7.46
N TYR A 74 0.52 -5.63 -8.40
CA TYR A 74 -0.78 -5.79 -9.05
C TYR A 74 -0.88 -7.14 -9.77
N ALA A 75 0.16 -7.55 -10.51
CA ALA A 75 0.17 -8.83 -11.21
C ALA A 75 0.01 -10.04 -10.26
N GLU A 76 0.52 -9.95 -9.03
CA GLU A 76 0.36 -11.00 -8.00
C GLU A 76 -1.05 -11.02 -7.43
N VAL A 77 -1.67 -9.86 -7.22
CA VAL A 77 -3.00 -9.75 -6.58
C VAL A 77 -4.16 -9.60 -7.57
N SER A 78 -3.89 -9.58 -8.89
CA SER A 78 -4.92 -9.31 -9.91
C SER A 78 -6.05 -10.34 -9.93
N GLY A 79 -5.77 -11.57 -9.49
CA GLY A 79 -6.75 -12.64 -9.34
C GLY A 79 -7.67 -12.50 -8.13
N TRP A 80 -7.44 -11.52 -7.26
CA TRP A 80 -8.23 -11.33 -6.04
C TRP A 80 -9.50 -10.52 -6.32
N GLU A 81 -10.58 -11.24 -6.60
CA GLU A 81 -11.87 -10.66 -7.02
C GLU A 81 -12.48 -9.68 -5.99
N GLU A 82 -12.21 -9.85 -4.69
CA GLU A 82 -12.73 -8.95 -3.65
C GLU A 82 -12.18 -7.51 -3.79
N LEU A 83 -11.00 -7.33 -4.40
CA LEU A 83 -10.44 -6.00 -4.67
C LEU A 83 -11.05 -5.35 -5.92
N HIS A 84 -11.58 -6.12 -6.87
CA HIS A 84 -12.01 -5.56 -8.17
C HIS A 84 -12.98 -4.38 -8.06
N PRO A 85 -14.03 -4.41 -7.21
CA PRO A 85 -14.93 -3.26 -7.06
C PRO A 85 -14.24 -2.00 -6.52
N ILE A 86 -13.23 -2.18 -5.66
CA ILE A 86 -12.43 -1.09 -5.09
C ILE A 86 -11.56 -0.47 -6.19
N LEU A 87 -10.87 -1.31 -6.96
CA LEU A 87 -9.98 -0.87 -8.04
C LEU A 87 -10.75 -0.20 -9.18
N ASP A 88 -11.90 -0.74 -9.57
CA ASP A 88 -12.78 -0.14 -10.59
C ASP A 88 -13.24 1.25 -10.16
N LYS A 89 -13.64 1.40 -8.89
CA LYS A 89 -14.07 2.68 -8.34
C LYS A 89 -12.94 3.69 -8.33
N LEU A 90 -11.74 3.30 -7.90
CA LEU A 90 -10.56 4.17 -7.91
C LEU A 90 -10.14 4.57 -9.32
N ALA A 91 -10.04 3.62 -10.26
CA ALA A 91 -9.72 3.90 -11.65
C ALA A 91 -10.70 4.91 -12.27
N SER A 92 -12.00 4.77 -11.95
CA SER A 92 -13.04 5.69 -12.45
C SER A 92 -12.85 7.14 -11.97
N LYS A 93 -12.20 7.38 -10.82
CA LYS A 93 -11.86 8.74 -10.34
C LYS A 93 -10.89 9.45 -11.29
N LEU A 94 -10.10 8.70 -12.07
CA LEU A 94 -9.20 9.20 -13.10
C LEU A 94 -9.75 9.00 -14.53
N MET A 95 -11.05 8.74 -14.67
CA MET A 95 -11.70 8.43 -15.95
C MET A 95 -11.07 7.22 -16.68
N SER A 96 -10.48 6.30 -15.91
CA SER A 96 -9.88 5.06 -16.40
C SER A 96 -10.77 3.85 -16.06
N THR A 97 -10.71 2.82 -16.90
CA THR A 97 -11.26 1.49 -16.60
C THR A 97 -10.17 0.49 -16.24
N ASP A 98 -8.91 0.95 -16.21
CA ASP A 98 -7.77 0.12 -15.92
C ASP A 98 -7.60 -0.05 -14.41
N ARG A 99 -7.78 -1.28 -13.93
CA ARG A 99 -7.64 -1.63 -12.51
C ARG A 99 -6.21 -1.47 -12.02
N GLU A 100 -5.22 -1.53 -12.90
CA GLU A 100 -3.82 -1.26 -12.55
C GLU A 100 -3.65 0.20 -12.09
N ILE A 101 -4.32 1.13 -12.78
CA ILE A 101 -4.40 2.53 -12.35
C ILE A 101 -5.15 2.67 -11.02
N GLY A 102 -6.24 1.91 -10.84
CA GLY A 102 -6.93 1.85 -9.55
C GLY A 102 -6.03 1.36 -8.41
N PHE A 103 -5.18 0.38 -8.70
CA PHE A 103 -4.23 -0.19 -7.74
C PHE A 103 -3.10 0.80 -7.41
N LEU A 104 -2.60 1.56 -8.40
CA LEU A 104 -1.66 2.65 -8.17
C LEU A 104 -2.18 3.69 -7.17
N ILE A 105 -3.47 4.07 -7.29
CA ILE A 105 -4.10 5.04 -6.38
C ILE A 105 -4.12 4.54 -4.93
N LEU A 106 -4.15 3.22 -4.69
CA LEU A 106 -4.16 2.67 -3.33
C LEU A 106 -2.89 2.99 -2.52
N PHE A 107 -1.82 3.45 -3.17
CA PHE A 107 -0.57 3.88 -2.53
C PHE A 107 -0.52 5.39 -2.25
N SER A 108 -1.61 6.13 -2.52
CA SER A 108 -1.75 7.51 -2.07
C SER A 108 -1.95 7.61 -0.56
N TYR A 109 -1.70 8.80 0.00
CA TYR A 109 -1.80 9.08 1.44
C TYR A 109 -3.11 8.59 2.09
N ASP A 110 -4.25 8.70 1.40
CA ASP A 110 -5.54 8.34 1.99
C ASP A 110 -5.72 6.83 2.18
N TYR A 111 -5.14 6.02 1.31
CA TYR A 111 -5.43 4.58 1.25
C TYR A 111 -4.26 3.71 1.70
N PHE A 112 -3.03 4.21 1.57
CA PHE A 112 -1.80 3.44 1.72
C PHE A 112 -1.70 2.69 3.04
N PHE A 113 -2.08 3.31 4.17
CA PHE A 113 -2.03 2.67 5.48
C PHE A 113 -2.79 1.34 5.53
N ILE A 114 -4.03 1.32 5.04
CA ILE A 114 -4.86 0.11 5.05
C ILE A 114 -4.43 -0.84 3.94
N THR A 115 -4.14 -0.31 2.75
CA THR A 115 -3.63 -1.11 1.63
C THR A 115 -2.41 -1.91 2.04
N HIS A 116 -1.44 -1.27 2.68
CA HIS A 116 -0.22 -1.93 3.14
C HIS A 116 -0.54 -3.05 4.12
N GLN A 117 -1.40 -2.81 5.12
CA GLN A 117 -1.81 -3.86 6.07
C GLN A 117 -2.47 -5.06 5.39
N ILE A 118 -3.35 -4.82 4.41
CA ILE A 118 -4.02 -5.86 3.63
C ILE A 118 -2.99 -6.68 2.84
N LEU A 119 -2.06 -6.01 2.15
CA LEU A 119 -0.99 -6.68 1.40
C LEU A 119 -0.04 -7.45 2.34
N SER A 120 0.28 -6.90 3.51
CA SER A 120 1.11 -7.59 4.50
C SER A 120 0.44 -8.87 5.02
N GLU A 121 -0.87 -8.87 5.23
CA GLU A 121 -1.61 -10.10 5.57
C GLU A 121 -1.63 -11.08 4.41
N TYR A 122 -1.85 -10.60 3.18
CA TYR A 122 -1.84 -11.42 1.98
C TYR A 122 -0.51 -12.17 1.81
N PHE A 123 0.63 -11.47 1.93
CA PHE A 123 1.95 -12.04 1.70
C PHE A 123 2.52 -12.83 2.89
N ASN A 124 2.11 -12.53 4.13
CA ASN A 124 2.76 -13.08 5.32
C ASN A 124 1.91 -14.10 6.10
N ASN A 125 0.58 -14.10 5.94
CA ASN A 125 -0.34 -14.89 6.78
C ASN A 125 -1.09 -15.99 6.01
N ASP A 126 -0.46 -16.66 5.04
CA ASP A 126 -1.10 -17.71 4.23
C ASP A 126 -2.44 -17.24 3.61
N TYR A 127 -2.51 -15.98 3.14
CA TYR A 127 -3.73 -15.37 2.59
C TYR A 127 -4.89 -15.20 3.60
N ASN A 128 -4.62 -15.29 4.90
CA ASN A 128 -5.61 -15.01 5.95
C ASN A 128 -5.72 -13.50 6.19
N ILE A 129 -6.57 -12.87 5.37
CA ILE A 129 -6.78 -11.43 5.38
C ILE A 129 -7.98 -11.07 6.24
N ASP A 130 -7.82 -10.04 7.07
CA ASP A 130 -8.91 -9.45 7.83
C ASP A 130 -9.90 -8.76 6.88
N LYS A 131 -11.06 -9.40 6.68
CA LYS A 131 -12.12 -8.88 5.83
C LYS A 131 -12.66 -7.53 6.29
N ASP A 132 -12.51 -7.17 7.55
CA ASP A 132 -12.96 -5.86 8.02
C ASP A 132 -12.08 -4.72 7.48
N LYS A 133 -10.79 -4.98 7.19
CA LYS A 133 -9.92 -4.02 6.50
C LYS A 133 -10.33 -3.78 5.05
N ILE A 134 -10.71 -4.85 4.34
CA ILE A 134 -11.23 -4.74 2.97
C ILE A 134 -12.53 -3.92 2.96
N LYS A 135 -13.44 -4.16 3.92
CA LYS A 135 -14.66 -3.37 4.08
C LYS A 135 -14.34 -1.91 4.38
N GLN A 136 -13.38 -1.64 5.27
CA GLN A 136 -12.95 -0.29 5.59
C GLN A 136 -12.42 0.43 4.35
N LEU A 137 -11.54 -0.23 3.59
CA LEU A 137 -11.02 0.31 2.33
C LEU A 137 -12.16 0.58 1.32
N PHE A 138 -13.11 -0.35 1.19
CA PHE A 138 -14.28 -0.16 0.34
C PHE A 138 -15.10 1.08 0.74
N ILE A 139 -15.31 1.31 2.04
CA ILE A 139 -16.01 2.51 2.54
C ILE A 139 -15.22 3.78 2.19
N MET A 140 -13.90 3.78 2.44
CA MET A 140 -13.04 4.94 2.16
C MET A 140 -12.99 5.32 0.69
N VAL A 141 -13.07 4.34 -0.21
CA VAL A 141 -13.06 4.58 -1.66
C VAL A 141 -14.40 5.11 -2.18
N ASN A 142 -15.50 4.84 -1.48
CA ASN A 142 -16.86 5.24 -1.86
C ASN A 142 -17.36 6.54 -1.20
N ASN A 143 -16.67 7.00 -0.15
CA ASN A 143 -16.86 8.35 0.39
C ASN A 143 -16.15 9.40 -0.48
#